data_AF-A0AAD8UGM1-F1
#
_entry.id   AF-A0AAD8UGM1-F1
#
_cell.length_a   1.000
_cell.length_b   1.000
_cell.length_c   1.000
_cell.angle_alpha   90.00
_cell.angle_beta   90.00
_cell.angle_gamma   90.00
#
_symmetry.space_group_name_H-M   'P 1'
#
loop_
_entity.id
_entity.type
_entity.pdbx_description
1 polymer ?
#
loop_
_entity_poly.entity_id
_entity_poly.type
_entity_poly.pdbx_seq_one_letter_code
_entity_poly.pdbx_strand_id
1 'polypeptide(L)'
;MAGDRLFNLFDWSQVLEANYRTRDYWCDLVDGAFSWESAWPEREGYGGKIAGDVSPDFLTAAAAHNHSKLYMVPLSPIQYKNSYKTNVYRPGQHALPKRMELILDTVKQADFVQFLTWNDGPESLHC
;
A
#
# COMPACT_ATOMS: atom_id res chain seq x y z
N MET A 1 30.75 -14.27 0.14
CA MET A 1 29.83 -14.57 -0.97
C MET A 1 28.45 -14.16 -0.50
N ALA A 2 27.82 -13.16 -1.11
CA ALA A 2 26.43 -12.85 -0.80
C ALA A 2 25.58 -13.98 -1.41
N GLY A 3 25.00 -14.82 -0.56
CA GLY A 3 24.06 -15.85 -0.99
C GLY A 3 22.72 -15.23 -1.35
N ASP A 4 21.91 -15.96 -2.12
CA ASP A 4 20.55 -15.53 -2.45
C ASP A 4 19.75 -15.29 -1.16
N ARG A 5 18.99 -14.20 -1.12
CA ARG A 5 18.17 -13.78 0.02
C ARG A 5 16.73 -13.54 -0.43
N LEU A 6 15.79 -14.07 0.33
CA LEU A 6 14.37 -13.74 0.22
C LEU A 6 14.08 -12.44 0.97
N PHE A 7 13.23 -11.59 0.40
CA PHE A 7 12.71 -10.39 1.04
C PHE A 7 11.22 -10.57 1.33
N ASN A 8 10.85 -10.49 2.61
CA ASN A 8 9.49 -10.68 3.09
C ASN A 8 8.82 -9.33 3.34
N LEU A 9 7.91 -8.93 2.46
CA LEU A 9 7.11 -7.71 2.58
C LEU A 9 5.66 -8.08 2.88
N PHE A 10 5.13 -7.62 4.01
CA PHE A 10 3.79 -8.02 4.46
C PHE A 10 2.76 -6.93 4.19
N ASP A 11 1.57 -7.32 3.72
CA ASP A 11 0.40 -6.46 3.47
C ASP A 11 -0.21 -5.86 4.75
N TRP A 12 0.27 -6.31 5.89
CA TRP A 12 -0.21 -5.85 7.17
C TRP A 12 0.60 -4.67 7.71
N SER A 13 0.60 -3.57 6.96
CA SER A 13 1.24 -2.30 7.33
C SER A 13 1.08 -1.86 8.79
N GLN A 14 -0.11 -2.08 9.36
CA GLN A 14 -0.44 -1.75 10.75
C GLN A 14 0.43 -2.48 11.80
N VAL A 15 1.08 -3.59 11.43
CA VAL A 15 2.01 -4.31 12.30
C VAL A 15 3.20 -3.46 12.70
N LEU A 16 3.63 -2.53 11.85
CA LEU A 16 4.74 -1.64 12.12
C LEU A 16 4.31 -0.38 12.89
N GLU A 17 3.00 -0.18 13.10
CA GLU A 17 2.46 0.96 13.83
C GLU A 17 2.48 0.74 15.36
N ALA A 18 2.50 1.82 16.13
CA ALA A 18 2.92 1.86 17.54
C ALA A 18 2.08 1.04 18.55
N ASN A 19 0.95 0.43 18.15
CA ASN A 19 0.02 -0.26 19.05
C ASN A 19 -0.28 -1.72 18.68
N TYR A 20 0.50 -2.32 17.77
CA TYR A 20 0.29 -3.71 17.40
C TYR A 20 0.89 -4.64 18.47
N ARG A 21 0.04 -5.44 19.15
CA ARG A 21 0.42 -6.31 20.29
C ARG A 21 1.57 -7.28 20.01
N THR A 22 1.86 -7.55 18.74
CA THR A 22 2.92 -8.45 18.29
C THR A 22 3.95 -7.77 17.38
N ARG A 23 3.98 -6.42 17.33
CA ARG A 23 4.93 -5.64 16.50
C ARG A 23 6.36 -6.17 16.65
N ASP A 24 6.85 -6.31 17.88
CA ASP A 24 8.23 -6.69 18.14
C ASP A 24 8.56 -8.09 17.61
N TYR A 25 7.58 -9.01 17.64
CA TYR A 25 7.73 -10.35 17.06
C TYR A 25 7.84 -10.31 15.53
N TRP A 26 7.00 -9.51 14.87
CA TRP A 26 6.96 -9.46 13.41
C TRP A 26 8.05 -8.58 12.81
N CYS A 27 8.45 -7.52 13.49
CA CYS A 27 9.53 -6.63 13.06
C CYS A 27 10.80 -7.43 12.76
N ASP A 28 11.16 -8.44 13.55
CA ASP A 28 12.38 -9.20 13.29
C ASP A 28 12.25 -10.20 12.13
N LEU A 29 11.02 -10.56 11.73
CA LEU A 29 10.74 -11.57 10.71
C LEU A 29 10.55 -10.99 9.30
N VAL A 30 10.14 -9.73 9.20
CA VAL A 30 9.84 -9.08 7.92
C VAL A 30 10.94 -8.10 7.52
N ASP A 31 11.14 -7.96 6.22
CA ASP A 31 12.04 -6.98 5.64
C ASP A 31 11.34 -5.64 5.38
N GLY A 32 10.00 -5.63 5.37
CA GLY A 32 9.21 -4.44 5.08
C GLY A 32 7.71 -4.65 5.11
N ALA A 33 7.00 -3.58 4.76
CA ALA A 33 5.55 -3.53 4.75
C ALA A 33 4.98 -2.99 3.44
N PHE A 34 3.73 -3.36 3.22
CA PHE A 34 2.86 -2.97 2.14
C PHE A 34 1.46 -2.73 2.74
N SER A 35 0.61 -1.95 2.06
CA SER A 35 -0.75 -1.67 2.52
C SER A 35 -1.74 -1.73 1.37
N TRP A 36 -2.40 -2.85 1.15
CA TRP A 36 -3.42 -3.03 0.11
C TRP A 36 -4.49 -1.94 0.18
N GLU A 37 -4.98 -1.64 1.38
CA GLU A 37 -6.09 -0.72 1.58
C GLU A 37 -5.76 0.74 1.26
N SER A 38 -4.49 1.14 1.33
CA SER A 38 -4.05 2.49 0.93
C SER A 38 -4.26 2.78 -0.56
N ALA A 39 -4.37 1.74 -1.39
CA ALA A 39 -4.62 1.86 -2.82
C ALA A 39 -6.08 2.22 -3.16
N TRP A 40 -7.01 2.04 -2.23
CA TRP A 40 -8.44 2.16 -2.47
C TRP A 40 -9.03 3.49 -1.99
N PRO A 41 -10.22 3.90 -2.46
CA PRO A 41 -10.94 5.05 -1.93
C PRO A 41 -11.32 4.86 -0.46
N GLU A 42 -11.41 5.98 0.28
CA GLU A 42 -11.72 5.97 1.71
C GLU A 42 -13.04 5.24 2.01
N ARG A 43 -12.97 4.25 2.90
CA ARG A 43 -14.10 3.47 3.41
C ARG A 43 -13.84 3.10 4.86
N GLU A 44 -14.83 3.37 5.71
CA GLU A 44 -14.76 3.04 7.15
C GLU A 44 -13.47 3.56 7.83
N GLY A 45 -12.90 4.66 7.32
CA GLY A 45 -11.67 5.29 7.83
C GLY A 45 -10.36 4.77 7.21
N TYR A 46 -10.41 3.86 6.24
CA TYR A 46 -9.23 3.31 5.53
C TYR A 46 -9.20 3.73 4.06
N GLY A 47 -8.02 3.97 3.50
CA GLY A 47 -7.83 4.33 2.09
C GLY A 47 -7.76 5.83 1.83
N GLY A 48 -7.65 6.19 0.55
CA GLY A 48 -7.43 7.56 0.08
C GLY A 48 -8.72 8.38 -0.05
N LYS A 49 -8.73 9.57 0.53
CA LYS A 49 -9.89 10.48 0.55
C LYS A 49 -10.19 11.06 -0.82
N ILE A 50 -9.13 11.40 -1.56
CA ILE A 50 -9.22 12.04 -2.88
C ILE A 50 -8.55 11.19 -3.96
N ALA A 51 -8.74 11.57 -5.23
CA ALA A 51 -8.12 10.88 -6.36
C ALA A 51 -6.59 10.96 -6.27
N GLY A 52 -5.94 9.80 -6.31
CA GLY A 52 -4.48 9.68 -6.21
C GLY A 52 -3.89 10.02 -4.84
N ASP A 53 -4.72 10.16 -3.81
CA ASP A 53 -4.28 10.44 -2.44
C ASP A 53 -3.22 9.42 -1.99
N VAL A 54 -2.13 9.91 -1.41
CA VAL A 54 -1.02 9.12 -0.83
C VAL A 54 -0.88 9.34 0.67
N SER A 55 -1.76 10.12 1.29
CA SER A 55 -1.69 10.39 2.73
C SER A 55 -1.79 9.12 3.61
N PRO A 56 -2.52 8.06 3.24
CA PRO A 56 -2.51 6.81 4.02
C PRO A 56 -1.14 6.11 4.04
N ASP A 57 -0.32 6.35 3.01
CA ASP A 57 0.99 5.71 2.85
C ASP A 57 2.05 6.31 3.79
N PHE A 58 1.89 7.58 4.18
CA PHE A 58 2.90 8.30 4.98
C PHE A 58 3.16 7.70 6.36
N LEU A 59 2.10 7.32 7.08
CA LEU A 59 2.23 6.73 8.42
C LEU A 59 2.95 5.39 8.34
N THR A 60 2.62 4.56 7.35
CA THR A 60 3.26 3.26 7.17
C THR A 60 4.72 3.40 6.73
N ALA A 61 5.01 4.26 5.76
CA ALA A 61 6.37 4.50 5.28
C ALA A 61 7.28 4.99 6.42
N ALA A 62 6.81 5.97 7.20
CA ALA A 62 7.55 6.50 8.34
C ALA A 62 7.76 5.44 9.43
N ALA A 63 6.74 4.63 9.73
CA ALA A 63 6.84 3.54 10.69
C ALA A 63 7.86 2.48 10.25
N ALA A 64 7.81 2.06 8.98
CA ALA A 64 8.75 1.09 8.42
C ALA A 64 10.19 1.58 8.55
N HIS A 65 10.47 2.81 8.14
CA HIS A 65 11.81 3.38 8.22
C HIS A 65 12.32 3.59 9.64
N ASN A 66 11.46 3.99 10.58
CA ASN A 66 11.82 4.07 12.00
C ASN A 66 12.29 2.71 12.56
N HIS A 67 11.89 1.61 11.93
CA HIS A 67 12.29 0.25 12.28
C HIS A 67 13.33 -0.35 11.31
N SER A 68 13.95 0.45 10.45
CA SER A 68 14.89 0.00 9.42
C SER A 68 14.29 -1.05 8.47
N LYS A 69 13.01 -0.88 8.14
CA LYS A 69 12.23 -1.74 7.25
C LYS A 69 11.87 -1.01 5.97
N LEU A 70 11.71 -1.78 4.90
CA LEU A 70 11.33 -1.28 3.59
C LEU A 70 9.84 -0.97 3.53
N TYR A 71 9.44 -0.04 2.66
CA TYR A 71 8.05 0.22 2.34
C TYR A 71 7.77 0.09 0.84
N MET A 72 6.74 -0.70 0.52
CA MET A 72 6.24 -0.89 -0.83
C MET A 72 4.88 -0.19 -0.96
N VAL A 73 4.83 0.87 -1.74
CA VAL A 73 3.61 1.66 -1.96
C VAL A 73 2.76 1.01 -3.05
N PRO A 74 1.44 0.83 -2.84
CA PRO A 74 0.58 0.29 -3.89
C PRO A 74 0.25 1.34 -4.95
N LEU A 75 0.02 0.86 -6.17
CA LEU A 75 -0.42 1.66 -7.29
C LEU A 75 -1.49 0.91 -8.07
N SER A 76 -2.70 1.46 -8.13
CA SER A 76 -3.81 0.84 -8.86
C SER A 76 -4.26 1.66 -10.05
N PRO A 77 -4.40 1.05 -11.25
CA PRO A 77 -4.90 1.74 -12.43
C PRO A 77 -6.40 2.00 -12.34
N ILE A 78 -7.17 1.17 -11.63
CA ILE A 78 -8.61 1.36 -11.43
C ILE A 78 -8.95 1.01 -10.00
N GLN A 79 -9.52 1.98 -9.30
CA GLN A 79 -10.01 1.83 -7.95
C GLN A 79 -11.46 1.31 -7.99
N TYR A 80 -11.62 0.02 -8.29
CA TYR A 80 -12.92 -0.66 -8.31
C TYR A 80 -12.93 -1.74 -7.23
N LYS A 81 -13.98 -1.85 -6.45
CA LYS A 81 -14.19 -2.98 -5.54
C LYS A 81 -15.67 -3.23 -5.42
N ASN A 82 -16.08 -4.44 -5.80
CA ASN A 82 -17.45 -4.94 -5.71
C ASN A 82 -17.45 -6.34 -5.09
N SER A 83 -16.95 -6.40 -3.86
CA SER A 83 -16.71 -7.60 -3.07
C SER A 83 -16.91 -7.26 -1.59
N TYR A 84 -17.06 -8.25 -0.71
CA TYR A 84 -17.04 -8.04 0.75
C TYR A 84 -17.89 -6.86 1.27
N LYS A 85 -19.15 -6.77 0.82
CA LYS A 85 -20.11 -5.69 1.16
C LYS A 85 -19.68 -4.28 0.76
N THR A 86 -18.75 -4.20 -0.17
CA THR A 86 -18.05 -2.98 -0.51
C THR A 86 -18.26 -2.73 -2.01
N ASN A 87 -18.82 -1.55 -2.34
CA ASN A 87 -19.09 -1.16 -3.72
C ASN A 87 -18.54 0.25 -3.95
N VAL A 88 -17.31 0.35 -4.46
CA VAL A 88 -16.78 1.62 -4.98
C VAL A 88 -16.30 1.47 -6.39
N TYR A 89 -16.38 2.59 -7.09
CA TYR A 89 -15.75 2.77 -8.37
C TYR A 89 -15.18 4.18 -8.42
N ARG A 90 -13.88 4.28 -8.71
CA ARG A 90 -13.26 5.52 -9.15
C ARG A 90 -12.50 5.25 -10.45
N PRO A 91 -12.88 5.92 -11.55
CA PRO A 91 -12.24 5.71 -12.84
C PRO A 91 -10.76 6.06 -12.78
N GLY A 92 -9.95 5.22 -13.42
CA GLY A 92 -8.49 5.26 -13.39
C GLY A 92 -7.81 6.49 -13.97
N GLN A 93 -8.53 7.26 -14.80
CA GLN A 93 -8.00 8.27 -15.71
C GLN A 93 -6.93 9.18 -15.09
N HIS A 94 -7.33 10.18 -14.31
CA HIS A 94 -6.40 11.13 -13.69
C HIS A 94 -5.86 10.59 -12.35
N ALA A 95 -6.52 9.62 -11.73
CA ALA A 95 -6.15 9.10 -10.42
C ALA A 95 -4.80 8.36 -10.45
N LEU A 96 -4.56 7.53 -11.48
CA LEU A 96 -3.31 6.80 -11.65
C LEU A 96 -2.10 7.73 -11.84
N PRO A 97 -2.05 8.61 -12.87
CA PRO A 97 -0.92 9.51 -13.05
C PRO A 97 -0.76 10.48 -11.89
N LYS A 98 -1.86 10.92 -11.25
CA LYS A 98 -1.76 11.78 -10.06
C LYS A 98 -1.12 11.05 -8.88
N ARG A 99 -1.47 9.78 -8.65
CA ARG A 99 -0.82 8.98 -7.60
C ARG A 99 0.64 8.75 -7.91
N MET A 100 1.01 8.45 -9.16
CA MET A 100 2.41 8.31 -9.58
C MET A 100 3.22 9.58 -9.29
N GLU A 101 2.71 10.76 -9.66
CA GLU A 101 3.32 12.07 -9.35
C GLU A 101 3.52 12.24 -7.85
N LEU A 102 2.45 12.02 -7.06
CA LEU A 102 2.51 12.17 -5.60
C LEU A 102 3.45 11.15 -4.93
N ILE A 103 3.52 9.92 -5.41
CA ILE A 103 4.48 8.92 -4.91
C ILE A 103 5.91 9.43 -5.13
N LEU A 104 6.24 9.88 -6.34
CA LEU A 104 7.58 10.37 -6.68
C LEU A 104 7.96 11.64 -5.91
N ASP A 105 7.00 12.54 -5.68
CA ASP A 105 7.25 13.84 -5.07
C ASP A 105 7.21 13.82 -3.54
N THR A 106 6.28 13.05 -2.96
CA THR A 106 5.93 13.14 -1.53
C THR A 106 6.19 11.86 -0.75
N VAL A 107 5.98 10.69 -1.37
CA VAL A 107 6.38 9.39 -0.80
C VAL A 107 7.81 9.07 -1.22
N LYS A 108 8.74 10.03 -1.05
CA LYS A 108 10.20 9.81 -1.27
C LYS A 108 10.78 8.67 -0.42
N GLN A 109 9.96 8.14 0.48
CA GLN A 109 10.21 7.04 1.38
C GLN A 109 9.61 5.70 0.91
N ALA A 110 9.04 5.61 -0.29
CA ALA A 110 8.70 4.31 -0.85
C ALA A 110 9.95 3.72 -1.51
N ASP A 111 10.36 2.54 -1.06
CA ASP A 111 11.48 1.80 -1.66
C ASP A 111 11.06 1.06 -2.94
N PHE A 112 9.79 0.65 -3.00
CA PHE A 112 9.21 -0.09 -4.12
C PHE A 112 7.80 0.38 -4.44
N VAL A 113 7.35 0.14 -5.67
CA VAL A 113 5.96 0.29 -6.09
C VAL A 113 5.39 -1.09 -6.45
N GLN A 114 4.22 -1.41 -5.92
CA GLN A 114 3.46 -2.61 -6.32
C GLN A 114 2.26 -2.22 -7.16
N PHE A 115 2.18 -2.79 -8.36
CA PHE A 115 1.02 -2.59 -9.23
C PHE A 115 -0.14 -3.50 -8.80
N LEU A 116 -1.28 -2.91 -8.46
CA LEU A 116 -2.50 -3.58 -7.96
C LEU A 116 -3.70 -3.34 -8.87
N THR A 117 -4.30 -4.32 -9.51
CA THR A 117 -3.76 -5.66 -9.74
C THR A 117 -3.78 -5.88 -11.25
N TRP A 118 -3.22 -7.02 -11.67
CA TRP A 118 -3.31 -7.42 -13.05
C TRP A 118 -4.70 -7.96 -13.43
N ASN A 119 -5.35 -8.74 -12.55
CA ASN A 119 -6.54 -9.53 -12.89
C ASN A 119 -7.45 -9.91 -11.71
N ASP A 120 -7.42 -9.19 -10.60
CA ASP A 120 -8.35 -9.39 -9.48
C ASP A 120 -9.70 -8.73 -9.77
N GLY A 121 -10.54 -9.39 -10.55
CA GLY A 121 -11.82 -8.86 -11.05
C GLY A 121 -12.79 -8.33 -9.97
N PRO A 122 -12.88 -8.93 -8.77
CA PRO A 122 -13.68 -8.38 -7.68
C PRO A 122 -13.16 -7.07 -7.07
N GLU A 123 -11.84 -6.82 -7.12
CA GLU A 123 -11.18 -5.66 -6.49
C GLU A 123 -10.34 -4.82 -7.46
N SER A 124 -10.47 -5.01 -8.77
CA SER A 124 -9.82 -4.26 -9.85
C SER A 124 -10.23 -4.81 -11.24
N LEU A 125 -9.46 -4.50 -12.28
CA LEU A 125 -9.72 -4.85 -13.68
C LEU A 125 -10.00 -6.35 -13.93
N HIS A 126 -11.07 -6.64 -14.67
CA HIS A 126 -11.08 -7.70 -15.68
C HIS A 126 -10.84 -7.05 -17.04
N CYS A 127 -9.95 -7.62 -17.84
CA CYS A 127 -9.88 -7.34 -19.28
C CYS A 127 -11.16 -7.80 -19.98
#